data_AF-A0A7J0BLJ2-F1
#
_entry.id   AF-A0A7J0BLJ2-F1
#
_cell.length_a   1.000
_cell.length_b   1.000
_cell.length_c   1.000
_cell.angle_alpha   90.00
_cell.angle_beta   90.00
_cell.angle_gamma   90.00
#
_symmetry.space_group_name_H-M   'P 1'
#
loop_
_entity.id
_entity.type
_entity.pdbx_description
1 polymer ?
#
loop_
_entity_poly.entity_id
_entity_poly.type
_entity_poly.pdbx_seq_one_letter_code
_entity_poly.pdbx_strand_id
1 'polypeptide(L)'
;MLNYYRYKEVYELFLKGKYEEAKHLLMELQSRYIETCDENSVLKSQIQEFEDILYLSKNLIFDGSHYWLITGNIKQGPFCTTCYNRDGTLIRLHDNGDAKRCYHCGTEYDRDNAIQNEGVEKAATPPRLAKVIPLYK
;
A
#
# COMPACT_ATOMS: atom_id res chain seq x y z
N MET A 1 8.43 8.02 -30.18
CA MET A 1 8.60 8.64 -31.52
C MET A 1 7.29 9.06 -32.19
N LEU A 2 6.11 8.53 -31.82
CA LEU A 2 4.84 8.85 -32.50
C LEU A 2 4.38 10.32 -32.38
N ASN A 3 4.58 10.94 -31.21
CA ASN A 3 4.10 12.30 -30.95
C ASN A 3 4.87 13.37 -31.74
N TYR A 4 6.16 13.13 -32.05
CA TYR A 4 6.98 14.09 -32.81
C TYR A 4 6.41 14.37 -34.20
N TYR A 5 5.99 13.33 -34.93
CA TYR A 5 5.42 13.48 -36.26
C TYR A 5 4.08 14.23 -36.24
N ARG A 6 3.25 13.99 -35.22
CA ARG A 6 1.97 14.69 -35.03
C ARG A 6 2.16 16.17 -34.69
N TYR A 7 3.15 16.53 -33.87
CA TYR A 7 3.48 17.93 -33.61
C TYR A 7 4.06 18.64 -34.85
N LYS A 8 4.87 17.93 -35.65
CA LYS A 8 5.36 18.45 -36.93
C LYS A 8 4.20 18.73 -37.89
N GLU A 9 3.21 17.83 -37.94
CA GLU A 9 2.00 18.01 -38.75
C GLU A 9 1.20 19.25 -38.32
N VAL A 10 1.00 19.46 -37.01
CA VAL A 10 0.40 20.69 -36.47
C VAL A 10 1.17 21.93 -36.97
N TYR A 11 2.50 21.91 -36.87
CA TYR A 11 3.35 23.02 -37.32
C TYR A 11 3.22 23.27 -38.83
N GLU A 12 3.18 22.22 -39.65
CA GLU A 12 2.98 22.34 -41.09
C GLU A 12 1.58 22.88 -41.45
N LEU A 13 0.54 22.53 -40.69
CA LEU A 13 -0.81 23.07 -40.88
C LEU A 13 -0.85 24.57 -40.57
N PHE A 14 -0.13 25.02 -39.53
CA PHE A 14 0.05 26.45 -39.24
C PHE A 14 0.76 27.17 -40.38
N LEU A 15 1.85 26.61 -40.92
CA LEU A 15 2.57 27.20 -42.05
C LEU A 15 1.71 27.30 -43.32
N LYS A 16 0.77 26.37 -43.52
CA LYS A 16 -0.18 26.36 -44.65
C LYS A 16 -1.40 27.27 -44.43
N GLY A 17 -1.49 27.99 -43.30
CA GLY A 17 -2.62 28.85 -42.96
C GLY A 17 -3.90 28.10 -42.58
N LYS A 18 -3.82 26.78 -42.35
CA LYS A 18 -4.94 25.90 -41.96
C LYS A 18 -5.12 25.91 -40.44
N TYR A 19 -5.42 27.09 -39.89
CA TYR A 19 -5.41 27.32 -38.44
C TYR A 19 -6.42 26.46 -37.67
N GLU A 20 -7.63 26.26 -38.21
CA GLU A 20 -8.65 25.44 -37.56
C GLU A 20 -8.27 23.96 -37.51
N GLU A 21 -7.73 23.41 -38.61
CA GLU A 21 -7.23 22.03 -38.65
C GLU A 21 -6.07 21.85 -37.66
N ALA A 22 -5.13 22.81 -37.63
CA ALA A 22 -3.99 22.80 -36.71
C ALA A 22 -4.44 22.85 -35.24
N LYS A 23 -5.41 23.72 -34.93
CA LYS A 23 -5.98 23.86 -33.59
C LYS A 23 -6.68 22.58 -33.15
N HIS A 24 -7.49 21.98 -34.01
CA HIS A 24 -8.18 20.73 -33.70
C HIS A 24 -7.19 19.59 -33.41
N LEU A 25 -6.17 19.42 -34.25
CA LEU A 25 -5.14 18.39 -34.05
C LEU A 25 -4.32 18.65 -32.77
N LEU A 26 -4.01 19.91 -32.47
CA LEU A 26 -3.33 20.27 -31.22
C LEU A 26 -4.18 19.96 -30.00
N MET A 27 -5.48 20.25 -30.04
CA MET A 27 -6.41 19.92 -28.96
C MET A 27 -6.51 18.41 -28.76
N GLU A 28 -6.62 17.63 -29.84
CA GLU A 28 -6.62 16.15 -29.77
C GLU A 28 -5.35 15.62 -29.10
N LEU A 29 -4.18 16.16 -29.47
CA LEU A 29 -2.90 15.78 -28.86
C LEU A 29 -2.83 16.15 -27.39
N GLN A 30 -3.31 17.34 -27.02
CA GLN A 30 -3.37 17.80 -25.63
C GLN A 30 -4.30 16.92 -24.80
N SER A 31 -5.51 16.62 -25.29
CA SER A 31 -6.45 15.75 -24.59
C SER A 31 -5.84 14.37 -24.33
N ARG A 32 -5.26 13.73 -25.34
CA ARG A 32 -4.59 12.44 -25.18
C ARG A 32 -3.43 12.49 -24.19
N TYR A 33 -2.65 13.59 -24.21
CA TYR A 33 -1.56 13.76 -23.27
C TYR A 33 -2.06 13.85 -21.83
N ILE A 34 -3.13 14.63 -21.60
CA ILE A 34 -3.77 14.75 -20.28
C ILE A 34 -4.28 13.39 -19.81
N GLU A 35 -5.03 12.68 -20.66
CA GLU A 35 -5.54 11.33 -20.36
C GLU A 35 -4.41 10.36 -19.97
N THR A 36 -3.30 10.39 -20.73
CA THR A 36 -2.13 9.55 -20.43
C THR A 36 -1.47 9.95 -19.11
N CYS A 37 -1.38 11.24 -18.80
CA CYS A 37 -0.85 11.73 -17.54
C CYS A 37 -1.73 11.32 -16.35
N ASP A 38 -3.05 11.41 -16.51
CA ASP A 38 -4.01 11.00 -15.50
C ASP A 38 -3.92 9.49 -15.24
N GLU A 39 -3.90 8.67 -16.29
CA GLU A 39 -3.69 7.23 -16.17
C GLU A 39 -2.35 6.91 -15.48
N ASN A 40 -1.27 7.59 -15.87
CA ASN A 40 0.04 7.41 -15.24
C ASN A 40 0.03 7.77 -13.75
N SER A 41 -0.72 8.81 -13.37
CA SER A 41 -0.89 9.23 -11.98
C SER A 41 -1.64 8.16 -11.18
N VAL A 42 -2.74 7.64 -11.71
CA VAL A 42 -3.52 6.55 -11.09
C VAL A 42 -2.66 5.30 -10.92
N LEU A 43 -1.94 4.89 -11.96
CA LEU A 43 -1.08 3.70 -11.92
C LEU A 43 0.04 3.86 -10.88
N LYS A 44 0.69 5.04 -10.81
CA LYS A 44 1.69 5.33 -9.77
C LYS A 44 1.10 5.24 -8.37
N SER A 45 -0.11 5.77 -8.17
CA SER A 45 -0.81 5.67 -6.88
C SER A 45 -1.10 4.22 -6.49
N GLN A 46 -1.55 3.39 -7.43
CA GLN A 46 -1.79 1.96 -7.20
C GLN A 46 -0.50 1.21 -6.87
N ILE A 47 0.60 1.52 -7.58
CA ILE A 47 1.92 0.94 -7.28
C ILE A 47 2.34 1.29 -5.86
N GLN A 48 2.21 2.56 -5.45
CA GLN A 48 2.55 2.98 -4.09
C GLN A 48 1.71 2.25 -3.05
N GLU A 49 0.40 2.10 -3.27
CA GLU A 49 -0.49 1.36 -2.38
C GLU A 49 -0.05 -0.11 -2.23
N PHE A 50 0.30 -0.77 -3.33
CA PHE A 50 0.80 -2.14 -3.28
C PHE A 50 2.17 -2.23 -2.59
N GLU A 51 3.07 -1.29 -2.83
CA GLU A 51 4.36 -1.23 -2.14
C GLU A 51 4.17 -1.07 -0.62
N ASP A 52 3.23 -0.23 -0.19
CA ASP A 52 2.91 -0.02 1.22
C ASP A 52 2.32 -1.29 1.87
N ILE A 53 1.40 -1.97 1.18
CA ILE A 53 0.83 -3.25 1.62
C ILE A 53 1.92 -4.31 1.74
N LEU A 54 2.78 -4.42 0.72
CA LEU A 54 3.89 -5.37 0.71
C LEU A 54 4.88 -5.06 1.83
N TYR A 55 5.23 -3.79 2.02
CA TYR A 55 6.08 -3.35 3.10
C TYR A 55 5.49 -3.75 4.46
N LEU A 56 4.21 -3.46 4.69
CA LEU A 56 3.53 -3.85 5.92
C LEU A 56 3.56 -5.37 6.13
N SER A 57 3.22 -6.14 5.10
CA SER A 57 3.17 -7.61 5.18
C SER A 57 4.51 -8.25 5.51
N LYS A 58 5.62 -7.68 5.02
CA LYS A 58 6.99 -8.16 5.25
C LYS A 58 7.51 -7.79 6.64
N ASN A 59 7.11 -6.62 7.13
CA ASN A 59 7.69 -6.03 8.33
C ASN A 59 6.84 -6.21 9.58
N LEU A 60 5.61 -6.71 9.45
CA LEU A 60 4.74 -7.01 10.58
C LEU A 60 5.02 -8.42 11.13
N ILE A 61 5.60 -8.47 12.32
CA ILE A 61 6.00 -9.70 13.01
C ILE A 61 5.13 -9.92 14.25
N PHE A 62 4.74 -11.17 14.45
CA PHE A 62 4.05 -11.61 15.65
C PHE A 62 5.06 -12.19 16.65
N ASP A 63 5.04 -11.73 17.90
CA ASP A 63 5.99 -12.18 18.94
C ASP A 63 5.44 -13.31 19.84
N GLY A 64 4.28 -13.87 19.51
CA GLY A 64 3.57 -14.84 20.35
C GLY A 64 2.42 -14.23 21.15
N SER A 65 2.44 -12.92 21.38
CA SER A 65 1.42 -12.20 22.16
C SER A 65 0.81 -11.02 21.41
N HIS A 66 1.63 -10.26 20.69
CA HIS A 66 1.27 -9.01 20.03
C HIS A 66 1.93 -8.90 18.66
N TYR A 67 1.38 -8.03 17.82
CA TYR A 67 2.03 -7.66 16.56
C TYR A 67 2.99 -6.49 16.77
N TRP A 68 4.08 -6.50 16.01
CA TRP A 68 5.11 -5.49 16.00
C TRP A 68 5.52 -5.18 14.58
N LEU A 69 5.63 -3.89 14.26
CA LEU A 69 6.10 -3.43 12.96
C LEU A 69 7.59 -3.10 13.05
N ILE A 70 8.41 -3.75 12.23
CA ILE A 70 9.85 -3.49 12.17
C ILE A 70 10.15 -2.50 11.05
N THR A 71 10.63 -1.31 11.41
CA THR A 71 11.08 -0.31 10.44
C THR A 71 12.57 -0.10 10.62
N GLY A 72 13.36 -0.73 9.76
CA GLY A 72 14.82 -0.79 9.91
C GLY A 72 15.21 -1.48 11.22
N ASN A 73 15.89 -0.75 12.12
CA ASN A 73 16.29 -1.26 13.43
C ASN A 73 15.29 -0.90 14.55
N ILE A 74 14.17 -0.27 14.23
CA ILE A 74 13.19 0.19 15.21
C ILE A 74 12.00 -0.76 15.23
N LYS A 75 11.70 -1.30 16.42
CA LYS A 75 10.52 -2.12 16.68
C LYS A 75 9.38 -1.23 17.18
N GLN A 76 8.34 -1.05 16.37
CA GLN A 76 7.17 -0.26 16.70
C GLN A 76 6.01 -1.16 17.14
N GLY A 77 5.30 -0.77 18.20
CA GLY A 77 4.19 -1.52 18.76
C GLY A 77 4.15 -1.34 20.28
N PRO A 78 3.45 -2.22 21.01
CA PRO A 78 2.72 -3.40 20.53
C PRO A 78 1.37 -3.05 19.87
N PHE A 79 0.96 -3.85 18.89
CA PHE A 79 -0.33 -3.72 18.20
C PHE A 79 -1.29 -4.85 18.57
N CYS A 80 -2.59 -4.53 18.57
CA CYS A 80 -3.67 -5.45 18.91
C CYS A 80 -3.82 -6.57 17.88
N THR A 81 -3.78 -7.81 18.35
CA THR A 81 -3.96 -9.01 17.50
C THR A 81 -5.39 -9.18 17.03
N THR A 82 -6.37 -8.88 17.89
CA THR A 82 -7.79 -9.03 17.59
C THR A 82 -8.23 -8.10 16.47
N CYS A 83 -7.88 -6.81 16.57
CA CYS A 83 -8.21 -5.82 15.54
C CYS A 83 -7.54 -6.14 14.21
N TYR A 84 -6.27 -6.56 14.24
CA TYR A 84 -5.56 -6.88 13.01
C TYR A 84 -6.12 -8.15 12.34
N ASN A 85 -6.42 -9.20 13.10
CA ASN A 85 -6.94 -10.44 12.54
C ASN A 85 -8.38 -10.30 12.01
N ARG A 86 -9.21 -9.49 12.68
CA ARG A 86 -10.61 -9.27 12.29
C ARG A 86 -10.73 -8.28 11.14
N ASP A 87 -10.09 -7.12 11.26
CA ASP A 87 -10.34 -5.95 10.41
C ASP A 87 -9.12 -5.56 9.56
N GLY A 88 -7.94 -6.16 9.79
CA GLY A 88 -6.68 -5.74 9.15
C GLY A 88 -6.07 -4.48 9.76
N THR A 89 -6.67 -3.92 10.82
CA THR A 89 -6.29 -2.62 11.38
C THR A 89 -5.24 -2.76 12.48
N LEU A 90 -4.14 -2.01 12.36
CA LEU A 90 -3.10 -1.93 13.40
C LEU A 90 -3.45 -0.88 14.45
N ILE A 91 -4.09 -1.32 15.53
CA ILE A 91 -4.38 -0.47 16.69
C ILE A 91 -3.27 -0.64 17.72
N ARG A 92 -2.60 0.45 18.09
CA ARG A 92 -1.58 0.46 19.13
C ARG A 92 -2.23 0.16 20.49
N LEU A 93 -1.63 -0.77 21.22
CA LEU A 93 -2.05 -1.08 22.59
C LEU A 93 -1.46 -0.06 23.56
N HIS A 94 -2.23 0.25 24.59
CA HIS A 94 -1.83 1.16 25.65
C HIS A 94 -1.61 0.40 26.94
N ASP A 95 -0.60 0.80 27.70
CA ASP A 95 -0.33 0.24 29.01
C ASP A 95 -1.34 0.81 30.02
N ASN A 96 -2.09 -0.07 30.69
CA ASN A 96 -3.05 0.28 31.73
C ASN A 96 -2.68 -0.46 33.04
N GLY A 97 -1.53 -0.09 33.61
CA GLY A 97 -0.95 -0.78 34.77
C GLY A 97 -0.32 -2.12 34.38
N ASP A 98 -0.92 -3.21 34.85
CA ASP A 98 -0.40 -4.58 34.67
C ASP A 98 -0.85 -5.25 33.36
N ALA A 99 -1.83 -4.66 32.66
CA ALA A 99 -2.35 -5.16 31.40
C ALA A 99 -2.18 -4.15 30.25
N LYS A 100 -2.03 -4.66 29.03
CA LYS A 100 -2.08 -3.87 27.80
C LYS A 100 -3.50 -3.91 27.25
N ARG A 101 -4.09 -2.76 26.97
CA ARG A 101 -5.47 -2.66 26.52
C ARG A 101 -5.58 -2.03 25.13
N CYS A 102 -6.49 -2.57 24.33
CA CYS A 102 -6.92 -1.96 23.07
C CYS A 102 -8.13 -1.05 23.30
N TYR A 103 -8.06 0.23 22.93
CA TYR A 103 -9.22 1.13 23.01
C TYR A 103 -10.27 0.87 21.92
N HIS A 104 -9.90 0.20 20.83
CA HIS A 104 -10.84 -0.06 19.73
C HIS A 104 -11.74 -1.28 19.99
N CYS A 105 -11.18 -2.40 20.44
CA CYS A 105 -11.95 -3.62 20.70
C CYS A 105 -12.12 -3.95 22.19
N GLY A 106 -11.44 -3.23 23.09
CA GLY A 106 -11.51 -3.46 24.53
C GLY A 106 -10.71 -4.68 25.02
N THR A 107 -10.05 -5.43 24.15
CA THR A 107 -9.24 -6.60 24.54
C THR A 107 -8.09 -6.17 25.44
N GLU A 108 -7.92 -6.89 26.55
CA GLU A 108 -6.83 -6.74 27.50
C GLU A 108 -5.87 -7.94 27.36
N TYR A 109 -4.58 -7.66 27.47
CA TYR A 109 -3.49 -8.62 27.36
C TYR A 109 -2.66 -8.54 28.63
N ASP A 110 -2.71 -9.57 29.47
CA ASP A 110 -1.98 -9.62 30.72
C ASP A 110 -0.48 -9.85 30.50
N ARG A 111 0.34 -9.22 31.35
CA ARG A 111 1.81 -9.28 31.25
C ARG A 111 2.39 -10.65 31.65
N ASP A 112 1.61 -11.52 32.32
CA ASP A 112 2.11 -12.73 32.99
C ASP A 112 2.20 -14.02 32.15
N ASN A 113 1.90 -13.98 30.85
CA ASN A 113 2.09 -15.16 29.97
C ASN A 113 3.33 -15.05 29.06
N ALA A 114 4.38 -14.37 29.53
CA ALA A 114 5.65 -14.21 28.80
C ALA A 114 6.79 -15.08 29.34
N ILE A 115 6.53 -16.20 30.02
CA ILE A 115 7.51 -17.28 30.28
C ILE A 115 6.67 -18.56 30.37
N GLN A 116 6.66 -19.45 29.37
CA GLN A 116 7.66 -20.49 29.15
C GLN A 116 7.67 -20.88 27.67
N ASN A 117 8.82 -20.71 27.00
CA ASN A 117 9.43 -21.71 26.10
C ASN A 117 10.69 -21.11 25.46
N GLU A 118 11.76 -21.00 26.25
CA GLU A 118 13.10 -21.16 25.69
C GLU A 118 13.26 -22.64 25.33
N GLY A 119 13.22 -22.95 24.02
CA GLY A 119 13.48 -24.29 23.51
C GLY A 119 12.28 -24.97 22.87
N VAL A 120 11.79 -24.44 21.75
CA VAL A 120 11.18 -25.30 20.72
C VAL A 120 11.74 -24.89 19.38
N GLU A 121 12.25 -25.91 18.69
CA GLU A 121 12.79 -25.94 17.36
C GLU A 121 11.97 -25.12 16.37
N LYS A 122 12.64 -24.70 15.28
CA LYS A 122 12.07 -24.06 14.10
C LYS A 122 10.86 -24.84 13.56
N ALA A 123 9.70 -24.65 14.16
CA ALA A 123 8.45 -25.17 13.66
C ALA A 123 8.01 -24.24 12.54
N ALA A 124 8.10 -24.76 11.31
CA ALA A 124 7.63 -24.12 10.10
C ALA A 124 6.25 -23.51 10.37
N THR A 125 6.19 -22.19 10.23
CA THR A 125 4.95 -21.43 10.30
C THR A 125 3.95 -22.09 9.36
N PRO A 126 2.73 -22.47 9.80
CA PRO A 126 1.73 -22.97 8.88
C PRO A 126 1.58 -21.89 7.79
N PRO A 127 1.67 -22.26 6.50
CA PRO A 127 1.62 -21.28 5.43
C PRO A 127 0.29 -20.56 5.60
N ARG A 128 0.36 -19.24 5.81
CA ARG A 128 -0.84 -18.41 5.78
C ARG A 128 -1.52 -18.74 4.46
N LEU A 129 -2.76 -19.24 4.52
CA LEU A 129 -3.64 -19.24 3.37
C LEU A 129 -3.65 -17.78 2.90
N ALA A 130 -2.93 -17.52 1.82
CA ALA A 130 -2.92 -16.21 1.20
C ALA A 130 -4.39 -15.87 0.98
N LYS A 131 -4.90 -14.84 1.67
CA LYS A 131 -6.13 -14.23 1.22
C LYS A 131 -5.81 -13.76 -0.18
N VAL A 132 -6.29 -14.52 -1.16
CA VAL A 132 -6.18 -14.19 -2.57
C VAL A 132 -6.81 -12.82 -2.67
N ILE A 133 -5.98 -11.79 -2.82
CA ILE A 133 -6.46 -10.47 -3.21
C ILE A 133 -6.97 -10.71 -4.62
N PRO A 134 -8.29 -10.67 -4.87
CA PRO A 134 -8.80 -10.81 -6.22
C PRO A 134 -8.42 -9.52 -6.94
N LEU A 135 -7.25 -9.54 -7.57
CA LEU A 135 -6.93 -8.62 -8.62
C LEU A 135 -7.92 -8.99 -9.75
N TYR A 136 -8.74 -8.03 -10.17
CA TYR A 136 -9.78 -8.10 -11.22
C TYR A 136 -11.23 -8.42 -10.78
N LYS A 137 -12.10 -7.43 -11.05
CA LYS A 137 -13.38 -7.64 -11.74
C LYS A 137 -13.27 -7.01 -13.12
#